data_AF-A0A6A1VTX7-F1
#
_entry.id   AF-A0A6A1VTX7-F1
#
_cell.length_a   1.000
_cell.length_b   1.000
_cell.length_c   1.000
_cell.angle_alpha   90.00
_cell.angle_beta   90.00
_cell.angle_gamma   90.00
#
_symmetry.space_group_name_H-M   'P 1'
#
loop_
_entity.id
_entity.type
_entity.pdbx_description
1 polymer ?
#
loop_
_entity_poly.entity_id
_entity_poly.type
_entity_poly.pdbx_seq_one_letter_code
_entity_poly.pdbx_strand_id
1 'polypeptide(L)'
;MQSSSLSCSHHGGRSFKFQENACTTSTFPVRRAESRRLPVPCSTKSYTSPAFCCCCSSSSVRLALRPHFQSVPLPLTNKPTWTTSTSLIPHTGIIDVPNSRLPRLRCGISSNNCNTDRAWSFRDWVQFIAEAVSTAFPIWVALGCLLGLIKPSSYSWVKPKWTVLGITLTMLGMGMTLTLDDLRGALAMPKELLCGFVLQYSVMPLSGFLLSKLLNLPSYYAAGLILVGCCPGGTASNIVTYIARGNVALSVLMTAASTLSAVVMTPFLTAKLAGQYVAVDAAGLLVSTLQVVLLPVLGGAFLNQYFQGLVKFVSPLMPPIAVATVAILCGNAIAQSASAILTSGRQVVLAASLLHASGFFFGFILSRMLGLDVSSSRTISIEVGMQNSVLGVVLASQHFGNPLTAVPCAVSSVCHSIFGSILAGVWRRMPTQKQE
;
A
#
# COMPACT_ATOMS: atom_id res chain seq x y z
N MET A 1 13.44 -30.45 -53.25
CA MET A 1 13.82 -31.86 -53.43
C MET A 1 14.41 -32.33 -52.11
N GLN A 2 14.07 -33.46 -51.49
CA GLN A 2 13.11 -34.56 -51.71
C GLN A 2 12.84 -35.16 -50.29
N SER A 3 11.60 -35.48 -49.84
CA SER A 3 10.87 -36.76 -50.04
C SER A 3 11.68 -38.00 -49.60
N SER A 4 11.26 -39.01 -48.83
CA SER A 4 9.95 -39.63 -48.48
C SER A 4 10.21 -40.70 -47.37
N SER A 5 9.43 -40.87 -46.30
CA SER A 5 8.25 -41.76 -46.08
C SER A 5 8.47 -43.31 -46.08
N LEU A 6 7.65 -44.03 -45.27
CA LEU A 6 7.37 -45.50 -45.20
C LEU A 6 8.37 -46.43 -44.44
N SER A 7 8.00 -47.60 -43.87
CA SER A 7 6.74 -48.07 -43.21
C SER A 7 6.84 -49.47 -42.54
N CYS A 8 6.08 -49.70 -41.46
CA CYS A 8 5.38 -50.94 -41.01
C CYS A 8 6.03 -52.28 -40.52
N SER A 9 5.19 -52.99 -39.73
CA SER A 9 5.16 -54.45 -39.36
C SER A 9 5.94 -54.90 -38.11
N HIS A 10 5.48 -55.76 -37.19
CA HIS A 10 4.20 -56.49 -36.88
C HIS A 10 4.22 -56.83 -35.34
N HIS A 11 3.19 -57.26 -34.56
CA HIS A 11 2.32 -58.46 -34.67
C HIS A 11 1.24 -58.55 -33.52
N GLY A 12 0.05 -59.13 -33.77
CA GLY A 12 -0.94 -59.71 -32.79
C GLY A 12 -1.84 -58.74 -31.98
N GLY A 13 -3.16 -58.92 -31.71
CA GLY A 13 -4.16 -59.99 -31.95
C GLY A 13 -4.64 -60.69 -30.65
N ARG A 14 -5.92 -60.87 -30.26
CA ARG A 14 -7.28 -60.65 -30.86
C ARG A 14 -8.27 -60.23 -29.71
N SER A 15 -9.18 -59.26 -29.88
CA SER A 15 -10.62 -59.34 -30.28
C SER A 15 -11.61 -60.12 -29.39
N PHE A 16 -12.64 -59.44 -28.85
CA PHE A 16 -14.04 -59.90 -28.74
C PHE A 16 -15.02 -58.70 -28.58
N LYS A 17 -16.25 -58.83 -29.10
CA LYS A 17 -17.31 -57.80 -29.16
C LYS A 17 -18.71 -58.45 -29.08
N PHE A 18 -19.66 -57.81 -28.41
CA PHE A 18 -21.14 -57.94 -28.50
C PHE A 18 -21.72 -56.62 -27.91
N GLN A 19 -22.62 -55.82 -28.50
CA GLN A 19 -24.02 -56.06 -28.95
C GLN A 19 -24.92 -56.63 -27.83
N GLU A 20 -26.16 -56.19 -27.61
CA GLU A 20 -26.97 -55.04 -28.05
C GLU A 20 -28.23 -55.01 -27.14
N ASN A 21 -28.97 -53.91 -27.01
CA ASN A 21 -30.44 -53.93 -26.87
C ASN A 21 -31.06 -52.53 -26.77
N ALA A 22 -32.21 -52.36 -27.41
CA ALA A 22 -33.07 -51.18 -27.32
C ALA A 22 -34.34 -51.49 -26.52
N CYS A 23 -35.00 -50.48 -25.94
CA CYS A 23 -36.47 -50.42 -25.90
C CYS A 23 -37.00 -49.00 -25.60
N THR A 24 -38.17 -48.70 -26.16
CA THR A 24 -38.92 -47.44 -26.07
C THR A 24 -40.26 -47.63 -25.36
N THR A 25 -40.74 -46.66 -24.57
CA THR A 25 -42.17 -46.32 -24.25
C THR A 25 -42.18 -45.21 -23.16
N SER A 26 -42.76 -44.01 -23.34
CA SER A 26 -44.17 -43.61 -23.04
C SER A 26 -44.72 -44.17 -21.70
N THR A 27 -45.40 -43.45 -20.79
CA THR A 27 -46.37 -42.34 -20.97
C THR A 27 -46.64 -41.55 -19.65
N PHE A 28 -47.30 -40.38 -19.76
CA PHE A 28 -47.88 -39.46 -18.73
C PHE A 28 -48.91 -40.07 -17.73
N PRO A 29 -49.59 -39.31 -16.81
CA PRO A 29 -49.27 -38.07 -16.04
C PRO A 29 -49.73 -38.08 -14.54
N VAL A 30 -49.46 -37.02 -13.77
CA VAL A 30 -50.36 -36.53 -12.69
C VAL A 30 -50.56 -34.99 -12.78
N ARG A 31 -51.82 -34.53 -12.76
CA ARG A 31 -52.23 -33.11 -12.59
C ARG A 31 -52.47 -32.84 -11.10
N ARG A 32 -52.29 -31.63 -10.52
CA ARG A 32 -53.14 -30.41 -10.55
C ARG A 32 -52.48 -29.43 -9.51
N ALA A 33 -52.67 -28.12 -9.46
CA ALA A 33 -53.52 -27.19 -10.22
C ALA A 33 -52.86 -25.78 -10.27
N GLU A 34 -53.15 -25.06 -11.36
CA GLU A 34 -53.61 -23.65 -11.44
C GLU A 34 -53.16 -22.63 -10.36
N SER A 35 -52.67 -21.44 -10.74
CA SER A 35 -53.40 -20.48 -11.58
C SER A 35 -52.60 -19.86 -12.73
N ARG A 36 -53.29 -19.56 -13.84
CA ARG A 36 -52.79 -18.78 -14.99
C ARG A 36 -53.18 -17.31 -14.86
N ARG A 37 -52.32 -16.38 -15.31
CA ARG A 37 -52.58 -15.52 -16.49
C ARG A 37 -51.36 -14.66 -16.87
N LEU A 38 -50.95 -14.81 -18.14
CA LEU A 38 -50.11 -13.91 -18.95
C LEU A 38 -51.05 -12.98 -19.77
N PRO A 39 -50.57 -12.05 -20.66
CA PRO A 39 -49.26 -11.42 -20.84
C PRO A 39 -49.30 -9.86 -20.95
N VAL A 40 -48.15 -9.28 -21.30
CA VAL A 40 -47.88 -7.89 -21.77
C VAL A 40 -48.78 -7.43 -22.95
N PRO A 41 -48.87 -6.10 -23.24
CA PRO A 41 -48.01 -5.55 -24.30
C PRO A 41 -47.44 -4.14 -24.05
N CYS A 42 -46.46 -3.77 -24.88
CA CYS A 42 -45.77 -2.48 -24.86
C CYS A 42 -46.65 -1.27 -25.23
N SER A 43 -46.24 -0.09 -24.79
CA SER A 43 -46.47 1.18 -25.52
C SER A 43 -45.19 2.01 -25.53
N THR A 44 -44.93 2.69 -26.65
CA THR A 44 -43.73 3.49 -26.92
C THR A 44 -44.05 4.99 -26.97
N LYS A 45 -43.00 5.82 -27.12
CA LYS A 45 -42.96 7.28 -27.34
C LYS A 45 -42.85 8.16 -26.07
N SER A 46 -42.18 9.32 -26.05
CA SER A 46 -40.92 9.83 -26.65
C SER A 46 -40.86 11.37 -26.46
N TYR A 47 -39.66 11.98 -26.43
CA TYR A 47 -39.41 13.45 -26.33
C TYR A 47 -39.75 14.05 -24.93
N THR A 48 -39.07 15.06 -24.36
CA THR A 48 -37.87 15.85 -24.74
C THR A 48 -37.25 16.57 -23.53
N SER A 49 -35.92 16.70 -23.50
CA SER A 49 -35.19 17.90 -23.01
C SER A 49 -34.89 18.82 -24.22
N PRO A 50 -34.48 20.12 -24.10
CA PRO A 50 -33.71 20.74 -23.00
C PRO A 50 -34.04 22.22 -22.65
N ALA A 51 -33.43 22.74 -21.56
CA ALA A 51 -32.94 24.13 -21.37
C ALA A 51 -32.26 24.19 -19.98
N PHE A 52 -30.97 24.50 -19.81
CA PHE A 52 -30.33 25.82 -19.91
C PHE A 52 -31.05 26.96 -19.18
N CYS A 53 -30.48 27.41 -18.05
CA CYS A 53 -30.70 28.76 -17.55
C CYS A 53 -29.42 29.29 -16.90
N CYS A 54 -28.73 30.21 -17.59
CA CYS A 54 -27.71 31.07 -17.00
C CYS A 54 -28.38 32.36 -16.52
N CYS A 55 -28.07 32.79 -15.29
CA CYS A 55 -28.28 34.17 -14.86
C CYS A 55 -27.09 34.64 -14.00
N CYS A 56 -26.24 35.48 -14.58
CA CYS A 56 -25.44 36.43 -13.82
C CYS A 56 -26.17 37.76 -13.82
N SER A 57 -26.23 38.46 -12.68
CA SER A 57 -25.66 39.82 -12.55
C SER A 57 -25.86 40.40 -11.15
N SER A 58 -24.78 41.00 -10.64
CA SER A 58 -24.74 42.18 -9.75
C SER A 58 -25.64 42.28 -8.51
N SER A 59 -24.97 42.26 -7.34
CA SER A 59 -25.20 43.24 -6.28
C SER A 59 -23.93 43.44 -5.46
N SER A 60 -23.31 44.60 -5.59
CA SER A 60 -22.22 45.05 -4.72
C SER A 60 -22.75 45.46 -3.34
N VAL A 61 -21.88 45.51 -2.31
CA VAL A 61 -21.68 46.65 -1.37
C VAL A 61 -21.22 46.25 0.06
N ARG A 62 -20.09 46.87 0.47
CA ARG A 62 -19.57 47.20 1.82
C ARG A 62 -19.12 46.12 2.82
N LEU A 63 -17.80 46.16 3.06
CA LEU A 63 -17.14 46.03 4.36
C LEU A 63 -17.86 46.79 5.50
N ALA A 64 -17.82 46.22 6.71
CA ALA A 64 -17.99 46.96 7.96
C ALA A 64 -16.94 46.50 9.00
N LEU A 65 -16.00 47.40 9.32
CA LEU A 65 -15.07 47.29 10.45
C LEU A 65 -15.69 47.97 11.67
N ARG A 66 -15.61 47.35 12.87
CA ARG A 66 -15.47 48.10 14.13
C ARG A 66 -14.62 47.33 15.17
N PRO A 67 -13.85 48.03 16.02
CA PRO A 67 -12.98 47.45 17.04
C PRO A 67 -13.66 47.41 18.43
N HIS A 68 -13.00 46.83 19.43
CA HIS A 68 -12.69 47.53 20.70
C HIS A 68 -11.65 46.79 21.55
N PHE A 69 -10.79 47.57 22.21
CA PHE A 69 -9.80 47.16 23.22
C PHE A 69 -10.37 47.45 24.61
N GLN A 70 -10.17 46.56 25.60
CA GLN A 70 -10.05 46.90 27.03
C GLN A 70 -9.53 45.71 27.86
N SER A 71 -9.06 45.96 29.09
CA SER A 71 -8.04 45.12 29.74
C SER A 71 -8.07 45.16 31.29
N VAL A 72 -7.50 44.11 31.93
CA VAL A 72 -7.05 44.04 33.36
C VAL A 72 -8.18 43.87 34.42
N PRO A 73 -8.01 43.21 35.61
CA PRO A 73 -7.25 42.00 36.00
C PRO A 73 -8.08 40.94 36.82
N LEU A 74 -7.41 39.86 37.26
CA LEU A 74 -7.83 38.92 38.33
C LEU A 74 -7.83 39.55 39.74
N PRO A 75 -8.54 38.94 40.73
CA PRO A 75 -7.79 38.30 41.84
C PRO A 75 -8.38 37.00 42.44
N LEU A 76 -7.46 36.06 42.71
CA LEU A 76 -7.27 35.20 43.90
C LEU A 76 -8.43 34.60 44.75
N THR A 77 -8.22 33.31 45.08
CA THR A 77 -8.51 32.59 46.36
C THR A 77 -9.96 32.37 46.85
N ASN A 78 -10.43 31.10 46.83
CA ASN A 78 -10.40 30.22 48.03
C ASN A 78 -10.96 28.79 47.76
N LYS A 79 -10.48 27.80 48.52
CA LYS A 79 -11.12 26.47 48.73
C LYS A 79 -11.99 26.54 50.01
N PRO A 80 -13.08 25.74 50.14
CA PRO A 80 -13.00 24.42 50.78
C PRO A 80 -13.82 23.33 50.02
N THR A 81 -13.36 22.08 49.84
CA THR A 81 -13.35 20.92 50.76
C THR A 81 -14.68 20.51 51.43
N TRP A 82 -15.27 19.45 50.85
CA TRP A 82 -16.07 18.36 51.46
C TRP A 82 -17.28 18.67 52.38
N THR A 83 -18.44 18.10 52.05
CA THR A 83 -18.96 16.88 52.72
C THR A 83 -20.25 16.35 52.08
N THR A 84 -20.49 15.04 52.22
CA THR A 84 -21.71 14.33 51.81
C THR A 84 -22.75 14.31 52.94
N SER A 85 -24.05 14.50 52.63
CA SER A 85 -25.14 13.61 53.11
C SER A 85 -26.55 13.94 52.56
N THR A 86 -27.18 12.87 52.04
CA THR A 86 -28.58 12.44 52.20
C THR A 86 -29.76 13.43 52.16
N SER A 87 -30.59 13.24 51.13
CA SER A 87 -32.07 13.19 51.13
C SER A 87 -32.92 14.33 51.73
N LEU A 88 -33.83 14.87 50.91
CA LEU A 88 -35.25 15.08 51.24
C LEU A 88 -36.08 15.29 49.96
N ILE A 89 -37.24 14.63 49.88
CA ILE A 89 -38.27 14.79 48.83
C ILE A 89 -39.51 15.37 49.52
N PRO A 90 -40.25 16.31 48.90
CA PRO A 90 -41.67 16.04 48.64
C PRO A 90 -42.13 16.38 47.21
N HIS A 91 -43.32 15.90 46.86
CA HIS A 91 -43.92 15.87 45.52
C HIS A 91 -44.55 17.19 45.06
N THR A 92 -44.65 17.41 43.73
CA THR A 92 -45.89 17.28 42.94
C THR A 92 -45.75 17.88 41.52
N GLY A 93 -46.51 17.39 40.54
CA GLY A 93 -46.60 17.97 39.19
C GLY A 93 -46.65 16.95 38.04
N ILE A 94 -47.81 16.33 37.80
CA ILE A 94 -48.07 15.45 36.65
C ILE A 94 -48.67 16.27 35.50
N ILE A 95 -48.11 16.18 34.29
CA ILE A 95 -48.78 16.51 33.03
C ILE A 95 -48.40 15.46 31.98
N ASP A 96 -49.39 14.73 31.46
CA ASP A 96 -49.25 13.75 30.38
C ASP A 96 -49.35 14.41 28.98
N VAL A 97 -48.46 14.03 28.06
CA VAL A 97 -48.53 14.34 26.61
C VAL A 97 -48.01 13.09 25.83
N PRO A 98 -48.63 12.69 24.69
CA PRO A 98 -48.82 11.26 24.44
C PRO A 98 -47.75 10.51 23.63
N ASN A 99 -47.87 9.18 23.74
CA ASN A 99 -47.04 8.10 23.23
C ASN A 99 -46.94 8.02 21.68
N SER A 100 -45.80 8.44 21.11
CA SER A 100 -45.43 8.13 19.72
C SER A 100 -44.49 6.91 19.66
N ARG A 101 -44.94 5.84 18.98
CA ARG A 101 -44.17 4.60 18.85
C ARG A 101 -43.03 4.78 17.85
N LEU A 102 -41.79 4.84 18.35
CA LEU A 102 -40.57 4.63 17.56
C LEU A 102 -39.84 3.38 18.07
N PRO A 103 -39.46 2.43 17.20
CA PRO A 103 -38.87 1.18 17.65
C PRO A 103 -37.46 1.41 18.21
N ARG A 104 -37.23 0.98 19.46
CA ARG A 104 -35.89 0.94 20.03
C ARG A 104 -35.02 -0.01 19.21
N LEU A 105 -34.09 0.54 18.42
CA LEU A 105 -33.00 -0.21 17.80
C LEU A 105 -32.05 -0.72 18.89
N ARG A 106 -32.46 -1.80 19.54
CA ARG A 106 -31.67 -2.58 20.48
C ARG A 106 -30.60 -3.33 19.68
N CYS A 107 -29.51 -2.64 19.34
CA CYS A 107 -28.32 -3.30 18.81
C CYS A 107 -27.71 -4.13 19.93
N GLY A 108 -28.23 -5.35 20.10
CA GLY A 108 -27.73 -6.29 21.06
C GLY A 108 -26.31 -6.65 20.68
N ILE A 109 -25.38 -6.43 21.61
CA ILE A 109 -24.13 -7.18 21.62
C ILE A 109 -24.55 -8.65 21.76
N SER A 110 -24.58 -9.36 20.64
CA SER A 110 -24.76 -10.79 20.62
C SER A 110 -23.47 -11.39 21.17
N SER A 111 -23.43 -11.55 22.49
CA SER A 111 -22.43 -12.32 23.22
C SER A 111 -22.60 -13.82 22.91
N ASN A 112 -22.52 -14.18 21.63
CA ASN A 112 -22.56 -15.55 21.19
C ASN A 112 -21.21 -16.21 21.48
N ASN A 113 -21.23 -17.05 22.51
CA ASN A 113 -20.30 -18.12 22.85
C ASN A 113 -18.82 -17.89 22.51
N CYS A 114 -18.02 -17.86 23.58
CA CYS A 114 -16.67 -18.40 23.55
C CYS A 114 -16.74 -19.93 23.30
N ASN A 115 -17.02 -20.33 22.06
CA ASN A 115 -16.79 -21.70 21.63
C ASN A 115 -15.28 -21.87 21.46
N THR A 116 -14.68 -22.60 22.40
CA THR A 116 -13.45 -23.34 22.15
C THR A 116 -13.62 -24.25 20.92
N ASP A 117 -12.52 -24.57 20.26
CA ASP A 117 -12.44 -25.49 19.10
C ASP A 117 -13.05 -24.97 17.78
N ARG A 118 -12.66 -23.76 17.37
CA ARG A 118 -12.68 -23.41 15.94
C ARG A 118 -11.49 -24.09 15.25
N ALA A 119 -11.72 -25.26 14.66
CA ALA A 119 -10.71 -25.93 13.84
C ALA A 119 -10.24 -25.00 12.71
N TRP A 120 -8.96 -24.63 12.70
CA TRP A 120 -8.40 -23.73 11.70
C TRP A 120 -8.48 -24.36 10.31
N SER A 121 -9.00 -23.61 9.34
CA SER A 121 -8.90 -24.01 7.93
C SER A 121 -7.43 -24.00 7.51
N PHE A 122 -7.08 -24.83 6.53
CA PHE A 122 -5.76 -24.76 5.87
C PHE A 122 -5.47 -23.35 5.34
N ARG A 123 -6.50 -22.61 4.90
CA ARG A 123 -6.37 -21.22 4.46
C ARG A 123 -6.00 -20.27 5.60
N ASP A 124 -6.60 -20.44 6.78
CA ASP A 124 -6.34 -19.62 7.96
C ASP A 124 -4.89 -19.84 8.45
N TRP A 125 -4.44 -21.11 8.43
CA TRP A 125 -3.05 -21.50 8.70
C TRP A 125 -2.06 -20.86 7.73
N VAL A 126 -2.33 -20.93 6.41
CA VAL A 126 -1.47 -20.31 5.39
C VAL A 126 -1.43 -18.80 5.56
N GLN A 127 -2.56 -18.15 5.82
CA GLN A 127 -2.63 -16.71 6.02
C GLN A 127 -1.86 -16.28 7.28
N PHE A 128 -2.04 -16.96 8.41
CA PHE A 128 -1.32 -16.66 9.65
C PHE A 128 0.20 -16.81 9.50
N ILE A 129 0.67 -17.89 8.84
CA ILE A 129 2.09 -18.09 8.56
C ILE A 129 2.61 -16.99 7.62
N ALA A 130 1.86 -16.65 6.56
CA ALA A 130 2.25 -15.60 5.62
C ALA A 130 2.35 -14.22 6.28
N GLU A 131 1.40 -13.87 7.16
CA GLU A 131 1.43 -12.65 7.97
C GLU A 131 2.61 -12.66 8.95
N ALA A 132 2.84 -13.76 9.67
CA ALA A 132 3.96 -13.89 10.61
C ALA A 132 5.32 -13.73 9.90
N VAL A 133 5.54 -14.43 8.78
CA VAL A 133 6.76 -14.29 7.96
C VAL A 133 6.92 -12.86 7.45
N SER A 134 5.82 -12.21 7.04
CA SER A 134 5.85 -10.85 6.49
C SER A 134 6.08 -9.78 7.57
N THR A 135 5.61 -9.96 8.81
CA THR A 135 5.96 -9.06 9.91
C THR A 135 7.44 -9.16 10.30
N ALA A 136 8.06 -10.32 10.11
CA ALA A 136 9.49 -10.53 10.29
C ALA A 136 10.38 -10.04 9.11
N PHE A 137 9.82 -9.33 8.11
CA PHE A 137 10.58 -8.90 6.94
C PHE A 137 11.88 -8.11 7.20
N PRO A 138 12.04 -7.27 8.24
CA PRO A 138 13.32 -6.57 8.46
C PRO A 138 14.45 -7.57 8.76
N ILE A 139 14.13 -8.68 9.43
CA ILE A 139 15.06 -9.75 9.77
C ILE A 139 15.47 -10.50 8.50
N TRP A 140 14.50 -10.90 7.66
CA TRP A 140 14.79 -11.62 6.41
C TRP A 140 15.64 -10.81 5.44
N VAL A 141 15.35 -9.51 5.27
CA VAL A 141 16.14 -8.63 4.40
C VAL A 141 17.53 -8.38 4.98
N ALA A 142 17.66 -8.15 6.29
CA ALA A 142 18.96 -8.02 6.95
C ALA A 142 19.82 -9.28 6.83
N LEU A 143 19.24 -10.47 7.00
CA LEU A 143 19.92 -11.76 6.82
C LEU A 143 20.37 -11.96 5.35
N GLY A 144 19.56 -11.57 4.37
CA GLY A 144 19.95 -11.60 2.96
C GLY A 144 21.14 -10.68 2.66
N CYS A 145 21.10 -9.43 3.14
CA CYS A 145 22.23 -8.50 3.02
C CYS A 145 23.49 -9.02 3.73
N LEU A 146 23.36 -9.60 4.93
CA LEU A 146 24.47 -10.17 5.69
C LEU A 146 25.10 -11.38 4.98
N LEU A 147 24.30 -12.29 4.44
CA LEU A 147 24.78 -13.42 3.65
C LEU A 147 25.50 -12.94 2.38
N GLY A 148 24.96 -11.90 1.73
CA GLY A 148 25.58 -11.26 0.56
C GLY A 148 26.97 -10.68 0.88
N LEU A 149 27.14 -10.09 2.07
CA LEU A 149 28.40 -9.53 2.52
C LEU A 149 29.42 -10.60 2.94
N ILE A 150 29.00 -11.63 3.69
CA ILE A 150 29.89 -12.67 4.23
C ILE A 150 30.28 -13.70 3.16
N LYS A 151 29.34 -14.12 2.30
CA LYS A 151 29.57 -15.16 1.29
C LYS A 151 28.94 -14.77 -0.06
N PRO A 152 29.54 -13.81 -0.79
CA PRO A 152 28.99 -13.30 -2.06
C PRO A 152 28.67 -14.37 -3.11
N SER A 153 29.47 -15.45 -3.16
CA SER A 153 29.27 -16.57 -4.09
C SER A 153 27.91 -17.26 -3.93
N SER A 154 27.25 -17.12 -2.78
CA SER A 154 25.88 -17.62 -2.51
C SER A 154 24.81 -16.98 -3.41
N TYR A 155 25.10 -15.84 -4.04
CA TYR A 155 24.19 -15.11 -4.93
C TYR A 155 24.48 -15.31 -6.43
N SER A 156 25.50 -16.10 -6.79
CA SER A 156 25.90 -16.38 -8.19
C SER A 156 24.79 -16.96 -9.08
N TRP A 157 23.75 -17.55 -8.49
CA TRP A 157 22.58 -18.07 -9.21
C TRP A 157 21.55 -16.99 -9.58
N VAL A 158 21.62 -15.79 -8.99
CA VAL A 158 20.66 -14.68 -9.20
C VAL A 158 20.96 -13.97 -10.52
N LYS A 159 20.57 -14.62 -11.61
CA LYS A 159 20.68 -14.09 -12.98
C LYS A 159 19.69 -12.93 -13.20
N PRO A 160 19.97 -11.98 -14.13
CA PRO A 160 19.09 -10.85 -14.41
C PRO A 160 17.63 -11.22 -14.71
N LYS A 161 17.40 -12.36 -15.40
CA LYS A 161 16.04 -12.88 -15.66
C LYS A 161 15.25 -13.15 -14.38
N TRP A 162 15.89 -13.67 -13.33
CA TRP A 162 15.24 -13.91 -12.04
C TRP A 162 14.97 -12.62 -11.28
N THR A 163 15.88 -11.64 -11.38
CA THR A 163 15.68 -10.29 -10.82
C THR A 163 14.44 -9.62 -11.43
N VAL A 164 14.34 -9.60 -12.76
CA VAL A 164 13.18 -9.01 -13.48
C VAL A 164 11.89 -9.75 -13.14
N LEU A 165 11.89 -11.09 -13.17
CA LEU A 165 10.71 -11.88 -12.81
C LEU A 165 10.25 -11.61 -11.37
N GLY A 166 11.20 -11.53 -10.43
CA GLY A 166 10.93 -11.24 -9.02
C GLY A 166 10.26 -9.88 -8.85
N ILE A 167 10.88 -8.80 -9.33
CA ILE A 167 10.28 -7.46 -9.20
C ILE A 167 8.92 -7.38 -9.90
N THR A 168 8.78 -7.91 -11.12
CA THR A 168 7.49 -7.96 -11.83
C THR A 168 6.41 -8.65 -11.00
N LEU A 169 6.71 -9.77 -10.34
CA LEU A 169 5.78 -10.46 -9.46
C LEU A 169 5.44 -9.64 -8.21
N THR A 170 6.39 -8.92 -7.62
CA THR A 170 6.11 -8.04 -6.47
C THR A 170 5.25 -6.83 -6.83
N MET A 171 5.47 -6.23 -8.01
CA MET A 171 4.69 -5.09 -8.51
C MET A 171 3.29 -5.53 -8.97
N LEU A 172 3.16 -6.73 -9.54
CA LEU A 172 1.87 -7.39 -9.77
C LEU A 172 1.13 -7.65 -8.44
N GLY A 173 1.84 -8.14 -7.42
CA GLY A 173 1.31 -8.36 -6.07
C GLY A 173 0.79 -7.08 -5.42
N MET A 174 1.54 -5.98 -5.53
CA MET A 174 1.09 -4.63 -5.14
C MET A 174 -0.18 -4.24 -5.89
N GLY A 175 -0.20 -4.37 -7.22
CA GLY A 175 -1.38 -4.07 -8.04
C GLY A 175 -2.62 -4.85 -7.61
N MET A 176 -2.47 -6.13 -7.24
CA MET A 176 -3.58 -6.97 -6.76
C MET A 176 -4.18 -6.52 -5.43
N THR A 177 -3.53 -5.64 -4.68
CA THR A 177 -4.11 -5.02 -3.47
C THR A 177 -4.92 -3.75 -3.73
N LEU A 178 -4.86 -3.18 -4.93
CA LEU A 178 -5.55 -1.93 -5.27
C LEU A 178 -6.98 -2.19 -5.73
N THR A 179 -7.97 -1.53 -5.12
CA THR A 179 -9.37 -1.54 -5.58
C THR A 179 -9.79 -0.19 -6.18
N LEU A 180 -10.86 -0.19 -6.98
CA LEU A 180 -11.49 1.05 -7.44
C LEU A 180 -12.12 1.85 -6.30
N ASP A 181 -12.52 1.20 -5.21
CA ASP A 181 -13.12 1.87 -4.06
C ASP A 181 -12.07 2.54 -3.17
N ASP A 182 -10.84 2.00 -3.09
CA ASP A 182 -9.69 2.73 -2.54
C ASP A 182 -9.47 4.02 -3.34
N LEU A 183 -9.35 3.92 -4.68
CA LEU A 183 -9.15 5.09 -5.56
C LEU A 183 -10.29 6.13 -5.48
N ARG A 184 -11.53 5.71 -5.19
CA ARG A 184 -12.64 6.63 -4.87
C ARG A 184 -12.46 7.27 -3.49
N GLY A 185 -11.98 6.52 -2.50
CA GLY A 185 -11.61 7.02 -1.18
C GLY A 185 -10.56 8.14 -1.21
N ALA A 186 -9.64 8.16 -2.18
CA ALA A 186 -8.71 9.29 -2.38
C ALA A 186 -9.43 10.62 -2.61
N LEU A 187 -10.59 10.60 -3.29
CA LEU A 187 -11.38 11.80 -3.54
C LEU A 187 -12.09 12.30 -2.28
N ALA A 188 -12.21 11.47 -1.24
CA ALA A 188 -12.76 11.86 0.06
C ALA A 188 -11.71 12.45 1.04
N MET A 189 -10.42 12.22 0.79
CA MET A 189 -9.31 12.74 1.61
C MET A 189 -8.24 13.51 0.79
N PRO A 190 -8.63 14.53 0.00
CA PRO A 190 -7.72 15.18 -0.95
C PRO A 190 -6.62 16.00 -0.25
N LYS A 191 -6.88 16.56 0.94
CA LYS A 191 -5.90 17.39 1.69
C LYS A 191 -4.74 16.53 2.18
N GLU A 192 -5.06 15.40 2.79
CA GLU A 192 -4.11 14.45 3.37
C GLU A 192 -3.28 13.79 2.26
N LEU A 193 -3.93 13.34 1.19
CA LEU A 193 -3.27 12.70 0.06
C LEU A 193 -2.32 13.67 -0.67
N LEU A 194 -2.75 14.90 -0.96
CA LEU A 194 -1.91 15.91 -1.62
C LEU A 194 -0.72 16.31 -0.74
N CYS A 195 -0.95 16.53 0.56
CA CYS A 195 0.11 16.79 1.53
C CYS A 195 1.15 15.66 1.54
N GLY A 196 0.68 14.41 1.65
CA GLY A 196 1.53 13.23 1.64
C GLY A 196 2.34 13.10 0.34
N PHE A 197 1.69 13.29 -0.81
CA PHE A 197 2.32 13.23 -2.13
C PHE A 197 3.41 14.30 -2.32
N VAL A 198 3.13 15.55 -1.92
CA VAL A 198 4.11 16.64 -1.99
C VAL A 198 5.30 16.36 -1.07
N LEU A 199 5.07 15.87 0.14
CA LEU A 199 6.13 15.52 1.08
C LEU A 199 6.98 14.34 0.56
N GLN A 200 6.36 13.30 -0.01
CA GLN A 200 7.03 12.15 -0.63
C GLN A 200 8.07 12.60 -1.67
N TYR A 201 7.67 13.43 -2.62
CA TYR A 201 8.53 13.87 -3.72
C TYR A 201 9.32 15.16 -3.47
N SER A 202 9.31 15.68 -2.23
CA SER A 202 10.18 16.79 -1.82
C SER A 202 11.15 16.37 -0.72
N VAL A 203 10.66 15.86 0.42
CA VAL A 203 11.47 15.52 1.59
C VAL A 203 12.54 14.48 1.24
N MET A 204 12.17 13.37 0.62
CA MET A 204 13.10 12.26 0.38
C MET A 204 14.15 12.57 -0.70
N PRO A 205 13.80 13.13 -1.88
CA PRO A 205 14.80 13.53 -2.87
C PRO A 205 15.75 14.63 -2.36
N LEU A 206 15.22 15.65 -1.68
CA LEU A 206 16.05 16.74 -1.14
C LEU A 206 16.95 16.25 -0.01
N SER A 207 16.46 15.39 0.89
CA SER A 207 17.28 14.83 1.96
C SER A 207 18.36 13.91 1.41
N GLY A 208 18.06 13.07 0.41
CA GLY A 208 19.06 12.23 -0.25
C GLY A 208 20.16 13.06 -0.92
N PHE A 209 19.77 14.18 -1.56
CA PHE A 209 20.71 15.12 -2.16
C PHE A 209 21.58 15.87 -1.13
N LEU A 210 20.96 16.42 -0.07
CA LEU A 210 21.64 17.18 0.97
C LEU A 210 22.59 16.28 1.79
N LEU A 211 22.16 15.08 2.15
CA LEU A 211 23.01 14.10 2.86
C LEU A 211 24.18 13.63 1.98
N SER A 212 23.97 13.48 0.68
CA SER A 212 25.06 13.14 -0.26
C SER A 212 26.16 14.21 -0.27
N LYS A 213 25.79 15.50 -0.20
CA LYS A 213 26.76 16.60 -0.10
C LYS A 213 27.38 16.72 1.30
N LEU A 214 26.55 16.69 2.35
CA LEU A 214 26.99 16.88 3.74
C LEU A 214 27.96 15.78 4.20
N LEU A 215 27.73 14.53 3.76
CA LEU A 215 28.58 13.40 4.08
C LEU A 215 29.70 13.17 3.05
N ASN A 216 29.80 14.01 2.02
CA ASN A 216 30.74 13.90 0.90
C ASN A 216 30.80 12.47 0.32
N LEU A 217 29.66 11.96 -0.14
CA LEU A 217 29.56 10.59 -0.65
C LEU A 217 30.25 10.43 -2.02
N PRO A 218 30.96 9.32 -2.27
CA PRO A 218 31.41 8.94 -3.61
C PRO A 218 30.25 8.93 -4.62
N SER A 219 30.50 9.37 -5.85
CA SER A 219 29.45 9.69 -6.85
C SER A 219 28.39 8.61 -7.06
N TYR A 220 28.78 7.33 -7.11
CA TYR A 220 27.82 6.22 -7.28
C TYR A 220 26.97 5.98 -6.02
N TYR A 221 27.52 6.16 -4.82
CA TYR A 221 26.74 6.09 -3.58
C TYR A 221 25.82 7.31 -3.41
N ALA A 222 26.27 8.50 -3.81
CA ALA A 222 25.43 9.69 -3.87
C ALA A 222 24.24 9.50 -4.84
N ALA A 223 24.52 9.01 -6.05
CA ALA A 223 23.49 8.72 -7.05
C ALA A 223 22.48 7.67 -6.57
N GLY A 224 22.93 6.58 -5.94
CA GLY A 224 22.05 5.57 -5.35
C GLY A 224 21.20 6.09 -4.19
N LEU A 225 21.77 6.93 -3.32
CA LEU A 225 21.04 7.54 -2.20
C LEU A 225 19.97 8.54 -2.69
N ILE A 226 20.28 9.30 -3.73
CA ILE A 226 19.31 10.20 -4.39
C ILE A 226 18.22 9.38 -5.09
N LEU A 227 18.58 8.34 -5.86
CA LEU A 227 17.64 7.47 -6.56
C LEU A 227 16.62 6.85 -5.59
N VAL A 228 17.06 6.28 -4.46
CA VAL A 228 16.12 5.71 -3.48
C VAL A 228 15.24 6.78 -2.84
N GLY A 229 15.73 8.01 -2.67
CA GLY A 229 14.90 9.16 -2.28
C GLY A 229 13.88 9.59 -3.35
N CYS A 230 14.15 9.32 -4.63
CA CYS A 230 13.25 9.60 -5.76
C CYS A 230 12.23 8.49 -6.04
N CYS A 231 12.35 7.32 -5.39
CA CYS A 231 11.37 6.24 -5.49
C CYS A 231 10.02 6.62 -4.84
N PRO A 232 8.91 5.94 -5.22
CA PRO A 232 7.63 6.05 -4.52
C PRO A 232 7.66 5.36 -3.15
N GLY A 233 6.57 5.47 -2.39
CA GLY A 233 6.34 4.70 -1.17
C GLY A 233 6.35 3.18 -1.43
N GLY A 234 6.79 2.40 -0.45
CA GLY A 234 6.93 0.94 -0.53
C GLY A 234 5.88 0.22 0.31
N THR A 235 5.17 -0.75 -0.29
CA THR A 235 3.98 -1.46 0.25
C THR A 235 4.06 -2.00 1.68
N ALA A 236 5.24 -2.21 2.24
CA ALA A 236 5.39 -2.56 3.65
C ALA A 236 4.85 -1.44 4.58
N SER A 237 4.80 -0.19 4.10
CA SER A 237 4.17 0.96 4.75
C SER A 237 2.73 0.65 5.21
N ASN A 238 1.92 -0.01 4.38
CA ASN A 238 0.51 -0.32 4.70
C ASN A 238 0.38 -1.16 5.99
N ILE A 239 1.25 -2.18 6.15
CA ILE A 239 1.29 -3.03 7.34
C ILE A 239 1.82 -2.25 8.55
N VAL A 240 2.86 -1.44 8.35
CA VAL A 240 3.46 -0.62 9.40
C VAL A 240 2.47 0.46 9.90
N THR A 241 1.71 1.10 9.00
CA THR A 241 0.63 2.05 9.31
C THR A 241 -0.50 1.38 10.10
N TYR A 242 -0.90 0.16 9.74
CA TYR A 242 -1.88 -0.60 10.51
C TYR A 242 -1.40 -0.86 11.95
N ILE A 243 -0.17 -1.34 12.12
CA ILE A 243 0.43 -1.59 13.45
C ILE A 243 0.54 -0.28 14.26
N ALA A 244 0.91 0.83 13.60
CA ALA A 244 1.03 2.17 14.18
C ALA A 244 -0.30 2.82 14.60
N ARG A 245 -1.45 2.22 14.27
CA ARG A 245 -2.78 2.84 14.39
C ARG A 245 -2.90 4.16 13.61
N GLY A 246 -2.28 4.22 12.43
CA GLY A 246 -2.49 5.30 11.47
C GLY A 246 -3.72 5.04 10.58
N ASN A 247 -3.97 5.95 9.64
CA ASN A 247 -5.00 5.78 8.62
C ASN A 247 -4.46 4.87 7.50
N VAL A 248 -4.92 3.61 7.46
CA VAL A 248 -4.48 2.60 6.47
C VAL A 248 -4.98 2.92 5.06
N ALA A 249 -6.21 3.43 4.92
CA ALA A 249 -6.76 3.80 3.62
C ALA A 249 -5.92 4.91 2.96
N LEU A 250 -5.52 5.92 3.74
CA LEU A 250 -4.59 6.95 3.28
C LEU A 250 -3.22 6.36 2.87
N SER A 251 -2.71 5.34 3.57
CA SER A 251 -1.44 4.67 3.23
C SER A 251 -1.51 4.02 1.85
N VAL A 252 -2.54 3.19 1.62
CA VAL A 252 -2.78 2.51 0.33
C VAL A 252 -2.87 3.53 -0.80
N LEU A 253 -3.56 4.65 -0.57
CA LEU A 253 -3.76 5.71 -1.55
C LEU A 253 -2.50 6.51 -1.85
N MET A 254 -1.68 6.81 -0.83
CA MET A 254 -0.38 7.46 -1.02
C MET A 254 0.60 6.56 -1.77
N THR A 255 0.68 5.28 -1.42
CA THR A 255 1.50 4.29 -2.12
C THR A 255 1.03 4.14 -3.57
N ALA A 256 -0.28 4.08 -3.84
CA ALA A 256 -0.82 4.00 -5.20
C ALA A 256 -0.53 5.27 -6.01
N ALA A 257 -0.85 6.45 -5.48
CA ALA A 257 -0.65 7.73 -6.18
C ALA A 257 0.82 8.02 -6.45
N SER A 258 1.71 7.72 -5.50
CA SER A 258 3.16 7.83 -5.71
C SER A 258 3.64 6.81 -6.73
N THR A 259 3.24 5.54 -6.64
CA THR A 259 3.66 4.49 -7.61
C THR A 259 3.24 4.80 -9.04
N LEU A 260 2.01 5.28 -9.27
CA LEU A 260 1.57 5.71 -10.61
C LEU A 260 2.40 6.91 -11.12
N SER A 261 2.70 7.86 -10.24
CA SER A 261 3.49 9.06 -10.57
C SER A 261 4.99 8.77 -10.74
N ALA A 262 5.49 7.67 -10.19
CA ALA A 262 6.91 7.29 -10.21
C ALA A 262 7.49 7.19 -11.61
N VAL A 263 6.68 6.80 -12.61
CA VAL A 263 7.06 6.76 -14.03
C VAL A 263 7.65 8.08 -14.53
N VAL A 264 7.12 9.21 -14.04
CA VAL A 264 7.59 10.55 -14.42
C VAL A 264 8.50 11.13 -13.34
N MET A 265 8.08 11.03 -12.07
CA MET A 265 8.78 11.67 -10.95
C MET A 265 10.15 11.04 -10.66
N THR A 266 10.27 9.71 -10.69
CA THR A 266 11.54 9.04 -10.36
C THR A 266 12.63 9.35 -11.40
N PRO A 267 12.42 9.22 -12.72
CA PRO A 267 13.42 9.61 -13.72
C PRO A 267 13.73 11.11 -13.70
N PHE A 268 12.70 11.97 -13.60
CA PHE A 268 12.89 13.43 -13.60
C PHE A 268 13.73 13.92 -12.42
N LEU A 269 13.38 13.51 -11.20
CA LEU A 269 14.10 13.91 -9.99
C LEU A 269 15.51 13.29 -9.95
N THR A 270 15.65 12.03 -10.37
CA THR A 270 16.96 11.36 -10.43
C THR A 270 17.87 12.06 -11.44
N ALA A 271 17.40 12.35 -12.66
CA ALA A 271 18.19 13.06 -13.66
C ALA A 271 18.62 14.46 -13.17
N LYS A 272 17.71 15.20 -12.52
CA LYS A 272 17.98 16.55 -12.00
C LYS A 272 18.95 16.58 -10.81
N LEU A 273 18.83 15.62 -9.89
CA LEU A 273 19.60 15.61 -8.64
C LEU A 273 20.86 14.74 -8.72
N ALA A 274 20.76 13.53 -9.27
CA ALA A 274 21.87 12.59 -9.40
C ALA A 274 22.75 12.86 -10.64
N GLY A 275 22.22 13.53 -11.67
CA GLY A 275 22.94 13.85 -12.92
C GLY A 275 24.22 14.69 -12.76
N GLN A 276 24.39 15.35 -11.61
CA GLN A 276 25.64 16.08 -11.28
C GLN A 276 26.76 15.18 -10.73
N TYR A 277 26.45 13.92 -10.40
CA TYR A 277 27.41 12.94 -9.88
C TYR A 277 27.78 11.89 -10.93
N VAL A 278 26.81 11.45 -11.73
CA VAL A 278 26.93 10.38 -12.74
C VAL A 278 26.02 10.68 -13.92
N ALA A 279 26.34 10.18 -15.11
CA ALA A 279 25.42 10.22 -16.24
C ALA A 279 24.17 9.36 -15.92
N VAL A 280 22.99 9.93 -16.13
CA VAL A 280 21.69 9.28 -15.85
C VAL A 280 20.92 9.12 -17.17
N ASP A 281 20.63 7.87 -17.56
CA ASP A 281 19.71 7.61 -18.66
C ASP A 281 18.25 7.80 -18.20
N ALA A 282 17.80 9.06 -18.24
CA ALA A 282 16.44 9.44 -17.86
C ALA A 282 15.36 8.77 -18.75
N ALA A 283 15.67 8.53 -20.02
CA ALA A 283 14.74 7.90 -20.97
C ALA A 283 14.61 6.39 -20.67
N GLY A 284 15.73 5.70 -20.47
CA GLY A 284 15.73 4.31 -20.03
C GLY A 284 15.06 4.11 -18.68
N LEU A 285 15.33 4.99 -17.70
CA LEU A 285 14.65 4.96 -16.40
C LEU A 285 13.12 5.10 -16.56
N LEU A 286 12.65 6.00 -17.44
CA LEU A 286 11.21 6.18 -17.70
C LEU A 286 10.59 4.95 -18.35
N VAL A 287 11.21 4.42 -19.42
CA VAL A 287 10.73 3.21 -20.12
C VAL A 287 10.71 1.99 -19.20
N SER A 288 11.77 1.78 -18.41
CA SER A 288 11.84 0.67 -17.46
C SER A 288 10.87 0.82 -16.30
N THR A 289 10.64 2.04 -15.78
CA THR A 289 9.62 2.25 -14.74
C THR A 289 8.22 1.99 -15.31
N LEU A 290 7.95 2.38 -16.56
CA LEU A 290 6.72 2.01 -17.28
C LEU A 290 6.54 0.49 -17.39
N GLN A 291 7.56 -0.23 -17.87
CA GLN A 291 7.48 -1.65 -18.17
C GLN A 291 7.54 -2.56 -16.94
N VAL A 292 8.36 -2.22 -15.95
CA VAL A 292 8.68 -3.07 -14.78
C VAL A 292 7.83 -2.72 -13.55
N VAL A 293 7.26 -1.51 -13.49
CA VAL A 293 6.40 -1.05 -12.38
C VAL A 293 4.98 -0.82 -12.83
N LEU A 294 4.75 0.13 -13.75
CA LEU A 294 3.39 0.55 -14.07
C LEU A 294 2.57 -0.56 -14.74
N LEU A 295 3.13 -1.24 -15.76
CA LEU A 295 2.41 -2.34 -16.43
C LEU A 295 2.05 -3.49 -15.46
N PRO A 296 2.95 -4.00 -14.59
CA PRO A 296 2.57 -5.00 -13.59
C PRO A 296 1.57 -4.50 -12.55
N VAL A 297 1.68 -3.27 -12.06
CA VAL A 297 0.73 -2.70 -11.09
C VAL A 297 -0.67 -2.59 -11.71
N LEU A 298 -0.79 -2.07 -12.93
CA LEU A 298 -2.06 -2.00 -13.66
C LEU A 298 -2.61 -3.39 -13.97
N GLY A 299 -1.75 -4.34 -14.35
CA GLY A 299 -2.14 -5.75 -14.54
C GLY A 299 -2.68 -6.39 -13.26
N GLY A 300 -2.06 -6.11 -12.11
CA GLY A 300 -2.52 -6.61 -10.81
C GLY A 300 -3.86 -6.00 -10.41
N ALA A 301 -4.05 -4.70 -10.61
CA ALA A 301 -5.31 -4.01 -10.35
C ALA A 301 -6.44 -4.53 -11.27
N PHE A 302 -6.12 -4.80 -12.54
CA PHE A 302 -7.04 -5.45 -13.48
C PHE A 302 -7.42 -6.87 -13.03
N LEU A 303 -6.46 -7.68 -12.57
CA LEU A 303 -6.75 -9.00 -11.99
C LEU A 303 -7.64 -8.89 -10.75
N ASN A 304 -7.42 -7.90 -9.89
CA ASN A 304 -8.27 -7.68 -8.71
C ASN A 304 -9.71 -7.28 -9.11
N GLN A 305 -9.86 -6.42 -10.11
CA GLN A 305 -11.17 -5.95 -10.56
C GLN A 305 -12.01 -7.07 -11.22
N TYR A 306 -11.41 -7.88 -12.10
CA TYR A 306 -12.16 -8.83 -12.94
C TYR A 306 -12.01 -10.30 -12.52
N PHE A 307 -10.94 -10.66 -11.81
CA PHE A 307 -10.61 -12.06 -11.46
C PHE A 307 -10.49 -12.25 -9.93
N GLN A 308 -11.39 -11.61 -9.16
CA GLN A 308 -11.42 -11.64 -7.69
C GLN A 308 -11.28 -13.03 -7.07
N GLY A 309 -11.80 -14.09 -7.71
CA GLY A 309 -11.66 -15.47 -7.22
C GLY A 309 -10.21 -15.97 -7.23
N LEU A 310 -9.45 -15.63 -8.27
CA LEU A 310 -8.01 -15.92 -8.37
C LEU A 310 -7.22 -15.05 -7.38
N VAL A 311 -7.53 -13.75 -7.31
CA VAL A 311 -6.84 -12.83 -6.41
C VAL A 311 -7.05 -13.21 -4.94
N LYS A 312 -8.26 -13.59 -4.53
CA LYS A 312 -8.53 -14.12 -3.17
C LYS A 312 -7.80 -15.44 -2.86
N PHE A 313 -7.42 -16.21 -3.87
CA PHE A 313 -6.62 -17.43 -3.70
C PHE A 313 -5.11 -17.14 -3.63
N VAL A 314 -4.60 -16.19 -4.43
CA VAL A 314 -3.17 -15.92 -4.57
C VAL A 314 -2.65 -14.85 -3.59
N SER A 315 -3.47 -13.85 -3.24
CA SER A 315 -3.06 -12.72 -2.39
C SER A 315 -2.42 -13.10 -1.05
N PRO A 316 -2.88 -14.13 -0.31
CA PRO A 316 -2.22 -14.56 0.93
C PRO A 316 -0.74 -14.96 0.74
N LEU A 317 -0.35 -15.39 -0.47
CA LEU A 317 1.02 -15.78 -0.79
C LEU A 317 1.89 -14.62 -1.28
N MET A 318 1.29 -13.49 -1.70
CA MET A 318 2.04 -12.36 -2.26
C MET A 318 2.98 -11.67 -1.26
N PRO A 319 2.58 -11.38 0.00
CA PRO A 319 3.47 -10.78 0.99
C PRO A 319 4.76 -11.58 1.27
N PRO A 320 4.73 -12.90 1.60
CA PRO A 320 5.98 -13.64 1.85
C PRO A 320 6.82 -13.81 0.57
N ILE A 321 6.21 -13.95 -0.61
CA ILE A 321 6.93 -13.97 -1.89
C ILE A 321 7.65 -12.63 -2.15
N ALA A 322 7.00 -11.50 -1.83
CA ALA A 322 7.62 -10.19 -1.94
C ALA A 322 8.79 -10.02 -0.97
N VAL A 323 8.63 -10.41 0.30
CA VAL A 323 9.70 -10.37 1.32
C VAL A 323 10.90 -11.22 0.92
N ALA A 324 10.67 -12.46 0.45
CA ALA A 324 11.74 -13.31 -0.05
C ALA A 324 12.46 -12.67 -1.26
N THR A 325 11.71 -12.09 -2.19
CA THR A 325 12.27 -11.39 -3.36
C THR A 325 13.11 -10.18 -2.94
N VAL A 326 12.63 -9.35 -1.99
CA VAL A 326 13.37 -8.20 -1.44
C VAL A 326 14.71 -8.67 -0.85
N ALA A 327 14.68 -9.71 -0.01
CA ALA A 327 15.88 -10.24 0.64
C ALA A 327 16.90 -10.81 -0.37
N ILE A 328 16.43 -11.48 -1.42
CA ILE A 328 17.29 -12.01 -2.49
C ILE A 328 17.91 -10.89 -3.33
N LEU A 329 17.12 -9.89 -3.76
CA LEU A 329 17.60 -8.77 -4.57
C LEU A 329 18.57 -7.87 -3.81
N CYS A 330 18.27 -7.54 -2.55
CA CYS A 330 19.16 -6.73 -1.73
C CYS A 330 20.45 -7.50 -1.39
N GLY A 331 20.35 -8.79 -1.05
CA GLY A 331 21.53 -9.65 -0.85
C GLY A 331 22.43 -9.75 -2.08
N ASN A 332 21.85 -9.87 -3.28
CA ASN A 332 22.60 -9.88 -4.54
C ASN A 332 23.31 -8.54 -4.82
N ALA A 333 22.64 -7.41 -4.60
CA ALA A 333 23.25 -6.07 -4.77
C ALA A 333 24.42 -5.84 -3.80
N ILE A 334 24.31 -6.30 -2.54
CA ILE A 334 25.41 -6.28 -1.58
C ILE A 334 26.55 -7.22 -2.03
N ALA A 335 26.22 -8.46 -2.46
CA ALA A 335 27.21 -9.43 -2.91
C ALA A 335 28.07 -8.94 -4.09
N GLN A 336 27.47 -8.28 -5.08
CA GLN A 336 28.19 -7.71 -6.23
C GLN A 336 29.19 -6.60 -5.86
N SER A 337 29.03 -5.98 -4.68
CA SER A 337 29.84 -4.84 -4.23
C SER A 337 30.55 -5.09 -2.90
N ALA A 338 30.60 -6.34 -2.41
CA ALA A 338 30.97 -6.67 -1.04
C ALA A 338 32.35 -6.13 -0.62
N SER A 339 33.36 -6.21 -1.48
CA SER A 339 34.71 -5.68 -1.21
C SER A 339 34.73 -4.16 -1.02
N ALA A 340 34.00 -3.41 -1.84
CA ALA A 340 33.87 -1.96 -1.70
C ALA A 340 33.04 -1.56 -0.47
N ILE A 341 32.04 -2.38 -0.11
CA ILE A 341 31.23 -2.19 1.10
C ILE A 341 32.05 -2.43 2.37
N LEU A 342 32.98 -3.38 2.38
CA LEU A 342 33.89 -3.56 3.53
C LEU A 342 34.77 -2.33 3.77
N THR A 343 35.11 -1.56 2.73
CA THR A 343 35.92 -0.33 2.83
C THR A 343 35.07 0.91 3.16
N SER A 344 33.91 1.09 2.53
CA SER A 344 33.12 2.34 2.59
C SER A 344 31.71 2.19 3.19
N GLY A 345 31.29 0.97 3.53
CA GLY A 345 29.91 0.64 3.90
C GLY A 345 29.40 1.37 5.13
N ARG A 346 30.28 1.74 6.09
CA ARG A 346 29.88 2.50 7.29
C ARG A 346 29.29 3.87 6.94
N GLN A 347 29.83 4.52 5.90
CA GLN A 347 29.35 5.82 5.41
C GLN A 347 28.00 5.66 4.68
N VAL A 348 27.83 4.59 3.90
CA VAL A 348 26.57 4.27 3.20
C VAL A 348 25.45 3.92 4.18
N VAL A 349 25.73 3.10 5.20
CA VAL A 349 24.77 2.76 6.28
C VAL A 349 24.37 4.00 7.05
N LEU A 350 25.31 4.88 7.40
CA LEU A 350 25.00 6.16 8.05
C LEU A 350 24.11 7.04 7.16
N ALA A 351 24.45 7.19 5.88
CA ALA A 351 23.71 8.03 4.95
C ALA A 351 22.28 7.52 4.69
N ALA A 352 22.11 6.22 4.45
CA ALA A 352 20.80 5.59 4.31
C ALA A 352 19.97 5.69 5.60
N SER A 353 20.61 5.52 6.77
CA SER A 353 19.91 5.65 8.06
C SER A 353 19.43 7.07 8.30
N LEU A 354 20.27 8.08 8.03
CA LEU A 354 19.90 9.48 8.13
C LEU A 354 18.83 9.88 7.11
N LEU A 355 18.86 9.33 5.89
CA LEU A 355 17.83 9.55 4.88
C LEU A 355 16.45 9.09 5.40
N HIS A 356 16.34 7.85 5.87
CA HIS A 356 15.05 7.37 6.38
C HIS A 356 14.63 8.09 7.66
N ALA A 357 15.56 8.32 8.59
CA ALA A 357 15.27 9.11 9.79
C ALA A 357 14.70 10.50 9.43
N SER A 358 15.25 11.17 8.41
CA SER A 358 14.75 12.45 7.90
C SER A 358 13.36 12.31 7.26
N GLY A 359 13.11 11.25 6.49
CA GLY A 359 11.80 10.96 5.89
C GLY A 359 10.70 10.77 6.93
N PHE A 360 10.92 9.89 7.91
CA PHE A 360 9.99 9.70 9.02
C PHE A 360 9.79 10.99 9.84
N PHE A 361 10.88 11.68 10.19
CA PHE A 361 10.83 12.90 11.01
C PHE A 361 10.11 14.05 10.31
N PHE A 362 10.57 14.48 9.13
CA PHE A 362 9.97 15.60 8.41
C PHE A 362 8.58 15.24 7.87
N GLY A 363 8.33 13.98 7.47
CA GLY A 363 6.99 13.52 7.11
C GLY A 363 5.98 13.70 8.25
N PHE A 364 6.37 13.41 9.50
CA PHE A 364 5.51 13.65 10.67
C PHE A 364 5.39 15.14 11.02
N ILE A 365 6.51 15.87 11.11
CA ILE A 365 6.52 17.25 11.58
C ILE A 365 5.82 18.18 10.58
N LEU A 366 6.09 18.04 9.28
CA LEU A 366 5.49 18.91 8.26
C LEU A 366 4.00 18.63 8.06
N SER A 367 3.54 17.38 8.13
CA SER A 367 2.10 17.06 8.09
C SER A 367 1.35 17.64 9.30
N ARG A 368 1.96 17.63 10.49
CA ARG A 368 1.42 18.30 11.68
C ARG A 368 1.40 19.82 11.55
N MET A 369 2.42 20.44 10.95
CA MET A 369 2.45 21.88 10.67
C MET A 369 1.37 22.29 9.64
N LEU A 370 1.03 21.41 8.70
CA LEU A 370 -0.07 21.59 7.74
C LEU A 370 -1.46 21.29 8.33
N GLY A 371 -1.54 21.06 9.65
CA GLY A 371 -2.78 20.90 10.39
C GLY A 371 -3.52 19.60 10.04
N LEU A 372 -2.80 18.51 9.74
CA LEU A 372 -3.38 17.17 9.64
C LEU A 372 -3.41 16.50 11.00
N ASP A 373 -4.40 15.62 11.24
CA ASP A 373 -4.56 14.92 12.51
C ASP A 373 -3.40 13.95 12.79
N VAL A 374 -3.33 13.41 14.01
CA VAL A 374 -2.22 12.53 14.44
C VAL A 374 -2.22 11.21 13.67
N SER A 375 -3.38 10.63 13.34
CA SER A 375 -3.48 9.38 12.59
C SER A 375 -2.97 9.55 11.15
N SER A 376 -3.42 10.59 10.45
CA SER A 376 -2.93 10.90 9.10
C SER A 376 -1.46 11.33 9.09
N SER A 377 -0.99 12.04 10.12
CA SER A 377 0.44 12.41 10.25
C SER A 377 1.34 11.19 10.51
N ARG A 378 0.86 10.18 11.26
CA ARG A 378 1.55 8.89 11.40
C ARG A 378 1.65 8.16 10.06
N THR A 379 0.55 8.11 9.29
CA THR A 379 0.55 7.52 7.94
C THR A 379 1.55 8.23 7.02
N ILE A 380 1.49 9.56 6.92
CA ILE A 380 2.38 10.33 6.04
C ILE A 380 3.85 10.15 6.43
N SER A 381 4.16 10.14 7.72
CA SER A 381 5.50 9.82 8.22
C SER A 381 5.98 8.43 7.78
N ILE A 382 5.11 7.42 7.83
CA ILE A 382 5.45 6.06 7.43
C ILE A 382 5.64 5.95 5.92
N GLU A 383 4.72 6.49 5.12
CA GLU A 383 4.83 6.49 3.66
C GLU A 383 6.10 7.22 3.18
N VAL A 384 6.33 8.46 3.65
CA VAL A 384 7.52 9.25 3.28
C VAL A 384 8.81 8.62 3.81
N GLY A 385 8.78 7.96 4.98
CA GLY A 385 9.93 7.24 5.53
C GLY A 385 10.24 5.92 4.81
N MET A 386 9.22 5.23 4.29
CA MET A 386 9.33 3.88 3.72
C MET A 386 9.28 3.87 2.19
N GLN A 387 10.45 4.00 1.57
CA GLN A 387 10.62 3.94 0.12
C GLN A 387 10.41 2.54 -0.47
N ASN A 388 10.07 2.48 -1.75
CA ASN A 388 10.17 1.27 -2.58
C ASN A 388 11.65 1.03 -2.97
N SER A 389 12.45 0.63 -2.00
CA SER A 389 13.91 0.50 -2.15
C SER A 389 14.33 -0.63 -3.10
N VAL A 390 13.47 -1.64 -3.31
CA VAL A 390 13.66 -2.70 -4.32
C VAL A 390 13.59 -2.14 -5.74
N LEU A 391 12.67 -1.22 -6.01
CA LEU A 391 12.65 -0.51 -7.29
C LEU A 391 13.96 0.28 -7.47
N GLY A 392 14.44 0.94 -6.41
CA GLY A 392 15.74 1.60 -6.41
C GLY A 392 16.91 0.66 -6.75
N VAL A 393 16.92 -0.57 -6.23
CA VAL A 393 17.94 -1.59 -6.57
C VAL A 393 17.87 -1.95 -8.07
N VAL A 394 16.68 -2.21 -8.60
CA VAL A 394 16.53 -2.64 -10.02
C VAL A 394 16.87 -1.51 -10.98
N LEU A 395 16.38 -0.29 -10.74
CA LEU A 395 16.71 0.88 -11.58
C LEU A 395 18.21 1.20 -11.53
N ALA A 396 18.84 1.08 -10.35
CA ALA A 396 20.28 1.22 -10.20
C ALA A 396 21.05 0.19 -11.06
N SER A 397 20.70 -1.10 -10.92
CA SER A 397 21.38 -2.18 -11.66
C SER A 397 21.14 -2.17 -13.18
N GLN A 398 20.11 -1.50 -13.67
CA GLN A 398 19.78 -1.42 -15.11
C GLN A 398 20.29 -0.16 -15.80
N HIS A 399 20.27 1.00 -15.13
CA HIS A 399 20.50 2.31 -15.77
C HIS A 399 21.75 3.03 -15.31
N PHE A 400 22.49 2.47 -14.35
CA PHE A 400 23.76 3.01 -13.88
C PHE A 400 24.85 1.99 -14.12
N GLY A 401 25.89 2.37 -14.88
CA GLY A 401 26.97 1.46 -15.31
C GLY A 401 27.89 0.94 -14.19
N ASN A 402 27.54 1.13 -12.92
CA ASN A 402 28.33 0.68 -11.78
C ASN A 402 27.41 0.09 -10.67
N PRO A 403 27.64 -1.17 -10.24
CA PRO A 403 26.80 -1.85 -9.25
C PRO A 403 26.79 -1.19 -7.86
N LEU A 404 27.79 -0.35 -7.54
CA LEU A 404 27.83 0.42 -6.30
C LEU A 404 26.58 1.32 -6.13
N THR A 405 25.96 1.74 -7.24
CA THR A 405 24.74 2.55 -7.23
C THR A 405 23.54 1.81 -6.60
N ALA A 406 23.52 0.47 -6.65
CA ALA A 406 22.44 -0.33 -6.04
C ALA A 406 22.62 -0.54 -4.53
N VAL A 407 23.81 -0.27 -3.99
CA VAL A 407 24.13 -0.51 -2.57
C VAL A 407 23.33 0.38 -1.62
N PRO A 408 23.21 1.71 -1.81
CA PRO A 408 22.36 2.55 -0.96
C PRO A 408 20.91 2.10 -0.96
N CYS A 409 20.39 1.64 -2.11
CA CYS A 409 19.04 1.09 -2.24
C CYS A 409 18.88 -0.22 -1.45
N ALA A 410 19.85 -1.13 -1.52
CA ALA A 410 19.81 -2.38 -0.76
C ALA A 410 19.94 -2.18 0.76
N VAL A 411 20.79 -1.25 1.20
CA VAL A 411 20.95 -0.87 2.62
C VAL A 411 19.70 -0.13 3.13
N SER A 412 19.12 0.74 2.30
CA SER A 412 17.84 1.42 2.56
C SER A 412 16.73 0.43 2.91
N SER A 413 16.61 -0.70 2.19
CA SER A 413 15.66 -1.77 2.47
C SER A 413 15.76 -2.37 3.89
N VAL A 414 16.93 -2.28 4.54
CA VAL A 414 17.12 -2.69 5.94
C VAL A 414 16.78 -1.52 6.87
N CYS A 415 17.32 -0.33 6.60
CA CYS A 415 17.12 0.86 7.42
C CYS A 415 15.64 1.24 7.59
N HIS A 416 14.90 1.42 6.49
CA HIS A 416 13.50 1.89 6.55
C HIS A 416 12.57 0.89 7.27
N SER A 417 12.91 -0.40 7.19
CA SER A 417 12.18 -1.51 7.79
C SER A 417 12.35 -1.51 9.32
N ILE A 418 13.59 -1.34 9.78
CA ILE A 418 13.90 -1.23 11.21
C ILE A 418 13.23 0.02 11.80
N PHE A 419 13.38 1.19 11.17
CA PHE A 419 12.76 2.43 11.64
C PHE A 419 11.22 2.32 11.65
N GLY A 420 10.61 1.81 10.58
CA GLY A 420 9.16 1.61 10.50
C GLY A 420 8.63 0.68 11.60
N SER A 421 9.26 -0.48 11.80
CA SER A 421 8.87 -1.42 12.85
C SER A 421 9.01 -0.84 14.26
N ILE A 422 10.09 -0.12 14.56
CA ILE A 422 10.28 0.56 15.85
C ILE A 422 9.19 1.61 16.06
N LEU A 423 8.98 2.49 15.07
CA LEU A 423 8.05 3.62 15.16
C LEU A 423 6.60 3.14 15.30
N ALA A 424 6.20 2.12 14.55
CA ALA A 424 4.90 1.47 14.70
C ALA A 424 4.75 0.79 16.07
N GLY A 425 5.80 0.14 16.59
CA GLY A 425 5.81 -0.44 17.94
C GLY A 425 5.60 0.61 19.04
N VAL A 426 6.23 1.78 18.91
CA VAL A 426 6.04 2.93 19.82
C VAL A 426 4.61 3.47 19.69
N TRP A 427 4.16 3.79 18.48
CA TRP A 427 2.85 4.39 18.23
C TRP A 427 1.67 3.48 18.55
N ARG A 428 1.82 2.15 18.45
CA ARG A 428 0.83 1.17 18.92
C ARG A 428 0.55 1.30 20.42
N ARG A 429 1.53 1.74 21.21
CA ARG A 429 1.43 1.97 22.66
C ARG A 429 0.94 3.39 23.03
N MET A 430 0.93 4.32 22.07
CA MET A 430 0.49 5.71 22.28
C MET A 430 -0.91 5.91 21.70
N PRO A 431 -1.98 6.03 22.52
CA PRO A 431 -3.32 6.30 22.02
C PRO A 431 -3.37 7.56 21.16
N THR A 432 -3.99 7.46 19.99
CA THR A 432 -4.51 8.63 19.28
C THR A 432 -5.75 9.09 20.06
N GLN A 433 -5.68 10.25 20.73
CA GLN A 433 -6.87 10.86 21.31
C GLN A 433 -7.89 11.10 20.19
N LYS A 434 -9.15 10.74 20.44
CA LYS A 434 -10.26 11.15 19.59
C LYS A 434 -10.31 12.68 19.57
N GLN A 435 -10.60 13.25 18.41
CA GLN A 435 -11.29 14.53 18.38
C GLN A 435 -12.71 14.27 18.90
N GLU A 436 -13.05 14.91 20.02
CA GLU A 436 -14.44 15.03 20.51
C GLU A 436 -15.18 16.10 19.70
#